data_AF-A0A564U2G4-F1
#
_entry.id   AF-A0A564U2G4-F1
#
_cell.length_a   1.000
_cell.length_b   1.000
_cell.length_c   1.000
_cell.angle_alpha   90.00
_cell.angle_beta   90.00
_cell.angle_gamma   90.00
#
_symmetry.space_group_name_H-M   'P 1'
#
loop_
_entity.id
_entity.type
_entity.pdbx_description
1 polymer ?
#
loop_
_entity_poly.entity_id
_entity_poly.type
_entity_poly.pdbx_seq_one_letter_code
_entity_poly.pdbx_strand_id
1 'polypeptide(L)'
;MNKYQKLIQLIKKNSFSIISQKVHDSQSGWNGESLVIKDGAVPIFDLSVNGYCFDDDSVDKALDAVEDYLENKNMTSFDAFKEWVDAHKE
;
A
#
# COMPACT_ATOMS: atom_id res chain seq x y z
N MET A 1 -9.82 9.76 -15.01
CA MET A 1 -8.45 9.45 -14.56
C MET A 1 -8.33 7.94 -14.45
N ASN A 2 -7.29 7.32 -15.02
CA ASN A 2 -7.11 5.86 -14.92
C ASN A 2 -6.46 5.45 -13.57
N LYS A 3 -6.45 4.15 -13.27
CA LYS A 3 -5.93 3.62 -12.00
C LYS A 3 -4.45 3.97 -11.75
N TYR A 4 -3.61 3.92 -12.78
CA TYR A 4 -2.21 4.31 -12.67
C TYR A 4 -2.04 5.79 -12.28
N GLN A 5 -2.80 6.67 -12.93
CA GLN A 5 -2.80 8.10 -12.62
C GLN A 5 -3.32 8.35 -11.20
N LYS A 6 -4.35 7.62 -10.75
CA LYS A 6 -4.89 7.71 -9.39
C LYS A 6 -3.81 7.36 -8.36
N LEU A 7 -3.12 6.24 -8.55
CA LEU A 7 -2.06 5.80 -7.63
C LEU A 7 -0.91 6.81 -7.58
N ILE A 8 -0.44 7.30 -8.73
CA ILE A 8 0.60 8.35 -8.79
C ILE A 8 0.16 9.62 -8.06
N GLN A 9 -1.10 10.04 -8.21
CA GLN A 9 -1.63 11.22 -7.51
C GLN A 9 -1.66 11.01 -6.00
N LEU A 10 -2.12 9.85 -5.51
CA LEU A 10 -2.14 9.53 -4.08
C LEU A 10 -0.73 9.54 -3.49
N ILE A 11 0.24 8.93 -4.18
CA ILE A 11 1.64 8.91 -3.76
C ILE A 11 2.19 10.35 -3.66
N LYS A 12 1.99 11.17 -4.70
CA LYS A 12 2.48 12.56 -4.73
C LYS A 12 1.81 13.43 -3.67
N LYS A 13 0.49 13.33 -3.52
CA LYS A 13 -0.30 14.16 -2.59
C LYS A 13 0.11 13.91 -1.13
N ASN A 14 0.46 12.67 -0.80
CA ASN A 14 0.81 12.27 0.56
C ASN A 14 2.32 12.16 0.79
N SER A 15 3.14 12.59 -0.17
CA SER A 15 4.60 12.54 -0.11
C SER A 15 5.16 11.13 0.15
N PHE A 16 4.48 10.10 -0.36
CA PHE A 16 4.98 8.73 -0.30
C PHE A 16 6.13 8.52 -1.28
N SER A 17 6.98 7.55 -0.97
CA SER A 17 8.11 7.16 -1.79
C SER A 17 7.91 5.76 -2.37
N ILE A 18 8.47 5.50 -3.54
CA ILE A 18 8.64 4.15 -4.06
C ILE A 18 10.12 3.81 -3.98
N ILE A 19 10.45 2.69 -3.34
CA ILE A 19 11.81 2.21 -3.27
C ILE A 19 11.93 0.80 -3.83
N SER A 20 13.14 0.47 -4.24
CA SER A 20 13.54 -0.88 -4.60
C SER A 20 14.22 -1.54 -3.40
N GLN A 21 13.82 -2.75 -3.02
CA GLN A 21 14.38 -3.48 -1.90
C GLN A 21 14.67 -4.93 -2.30
N LYS A 22 15.90 -5.40 -2.09
CA LYS A 22 16.24 -6.81 -2.29
C LYS A 22 15.45 -7.68 -1.32
N VAL A 23 14.90 -8.77 -1.83
CA VAL A 23 14.14 -9.76 -1.06
C VAL A 23 14.65 -11.16 -1.32
N HIS A 24 14.59 -11.99 -0.27
CA HIS A 24 14.98 -13.39 -0.31
C HIS A 24 13.87 -14.22 0.33
N ASP A 25 13.34 -15.18 -0.41
CA ASP A 25 12.43 -16.18 0.13
C ASP A 25 13.22 -17.44 0.47
N SER A 26 13.38 -17.70 1.77
CA SER A 26 14.15 -18.83 2.27
C SER A 26 13.49 -20.18 2.01
N GLN A 27 12.18 -20.24 1.76
CA GLN A 27 11.48 -21.49 1.49
C GLN A 27 11.75 -21.99 0.07
N SER A 28 11.73 -21.09 -0.91
CA SER A 28 12.02 -21.41 -2.32
C SER A 28 13.48 -21.19 -2.72
N GLY A 29 14.26 -20.47 -1.90
CA GLY A 29 15.59 -19.99 -2.24
C GLY A 29 15.60 -18.81 -3.23
N TRP A 30 14.43 -18.27 -3.56
CA TRP A 30 14.28 -17.18 -4.53
C TRP A 30 14.94 -15.89 -4.03
N ASN A 31 15.53 -15.14 -4.98
CA ASN A 31 16.04 -13.80 -4.74
C ASN A 31 15.42 -12.86 -5.78
N GLY A 32 14.89 -11.74 -5.32
CA GLY A 32 14.23 -10.77 -6.17
C GLY A 32 14.40 -9.34 -5.67
N GLU A 33 13.66 -8.43 -6.29
CA GLU A 33 13.65 -7.02 -5.93
C GLU A 33 12.20 -6.53 -5.81
N SER A 34 11.82 -6.16 -4.59
CA SER A 34 10.52 -5.61 -4.23
C SER A 34 10.43 -4.12 -4.57
N LEU A 35 9.32 -3.72 -5.20
CA LEU A 35 8.98 -2.31 -5.46
C LEU A 35 7.97 -1.84 -4.40
N VAL A 36 8.45 -1.17 -3.37
CA VAL A 36 7.65 -0.90 -2.17
C VAL A 36 7.25 0.57 -2.09
N ILE A 37 5.95 0.83 -1.90
CA ILE A 37 5.41 2.14 -1.54
C ILE A 37 5.60 2.34 -0.03
N LYS A 38 6.19 3.46 0.39
CA LYS A 38 6.45 3.78 1.81
C LYS A 38 6.03 5.19 2.20
N ASP A 39 5.54 5.33 3.43
CA ASP A 39 5.44 6.61 4.15
C ASP A 39 6.60 6.71 5.15
N GLY A 40 7.65 7.44 4.77
CA GLY A 40 8.90 7.48 5.53
C GLY A 40 9.50 6.08 5.72
N ALA A 41 9.55 5.61 6.97
CA ALA A 41 10.06 4.27 7.30
C ALA A 41 8.99 3.17 7.23
N VAL A 42 7.70 3.54 7.10
CA VAL A 42 6.57 2.60 7.17
C VAL A 42 6.29 2.06 5.76
N PRO A 43 6.46 0.75 5.50
CA PRO A 43 5.99 0.15 4.25
C PRO A 43 4.46 0.12 4.21
N ILE A 44 3.90 0.53 3.08
CA ILE A 44 2.45 0.50 2.82
C ILE A 44 2.12 -0.74 2.00
N PHE A 45 2.77 -0.91 0.85
CA PHE A 45 2.44 -1.98 -0.08
C PHE A 45 3.64 -2.37 -0.97
N ASP A 46 3.80 -3.66 -1.25
CA ASP A 46 4.78 -4.18 -2.21
C ASP A 46 4.13 -4.45 -3.57
N LEU A 47 4.46 -3.62 -4.55
CA LEU A 47 3.95 -3.70 -5.91
C LEU A 47 4.41 -4.95 -6.65
N SER A 48 5.56 -5.54 -6.29
CA SER A 48 6.11 -6.67 -7.04
C SER A 48 5.93 -8.03 -6.37
N VAL A 49 5.02 -8.15 -5.40
CA VAL A 49 4.66 -9.42 -4.75
C VAL A 49 5.90 -10.18 -4.28
N ASN A 50 6.69 -9.59 -3.39
CA ASN A 50 7.97 -10.14 -2.92
C ASN A 50 8.99 -10.35 -4.06
N GLY A 51 9.06 -9.40 -4.99
CA GLY A 51 10.02 -9.39 -6.10
C GLY A 51 9.77 -10.45 -7.17
N TYR A 52 8.54 -10.96 -7.27
CA TYR A 52 8.11 -11.90 -8.31
C TYR A 52 7.58 -11.18 -9.57
N CYS A 53 6.59 -10.30 -9.44
CA CYS A 53 5.97 -9.62 -10.60
C CYS A 53 5.26 -8.33 -10.21
N PHE A 54 5.47 -7.26 -10.98
CA PHE A 54 4.68 -6.03 -10.93
C PHE A 54 3.70 -6.04 -12.11
N ASP A 55 2.42 -6.28 -11.82
CA ASP A 55 1.37 -6.45 -12.83
C ASP A 55 0.20 -5.47 -12.64
N ASP A 56 -0.80 -5.58 -13.51
CA ASP A 56 -1.95 -4.69 -13.50
C ASP A 56 -2.83 -4.83 -12.24
N ASP A 57 -2.94 -6.04 -11.71
CA ASP A 57 -3.71 -6.36 -10.50
C ASP A 57 -3.04 -5.80 -9.24
N SER A 58 -1.70 -5.76 -9.22
CA SER A 58 -0.94 -5.16 -8.14
C SER A 58 -1.24 -3.66 -7.97
N VAL A 59 -1.63 -2.97 -9.04
CA VAL A 59 -2.00 -1.54 -9.00
C VAL A 59 -3.34 -1.35 -8.29
N ASP A 60 -4.31 -2.23 -8.53
CA ASP A 60 -5.61 -2.17 -7.85
C ASP A 60 -5.44 -2.46 -6.35
N LYS A 61 -4.69 -3.50 -6.01
CA LYS A 61 -4.37 -3.82 -4.60
C LYS A 61 -3.59 -2.70 -3.91
N ALA A 62 -2.68 -2.03 -4.62
CA ALA A 62 -1.94 -0.90 -4.08
C ALA A 62 -2.85 0.31 -3.82
N LEU A 63 -3.87 0.53 -4.67
CA LEU A 63 -4.86 1.57 -4.43
C LEU A 63 -5.65 1.30 -3.15
N ASP A 64 -6.18 0.09 -3.00
CA ASP A 64 -6.94 -0.32 -1.80
C ASP A 64 -6.06 -0.17 -0.54
N ALA A 65 -4.84 -0.71 -0.56
CA ALA A 65 -3.92 -0.64 0.58
C ALA A 65 -3.52 0.80 0.94
N VAL A 66 -3.36 1.69 -0.05
CA VAL A 66 -3.05 3.11 0.19
C VAL A 66 -4.26 3.85 0.77
N GLU A 67 -5.46 3.56 0.29
CA GLU A 67 -6.69 4.17 0.81
C GLU A 67 -6.94 3.73 2.25
N ASP A 68 -6.83 2.42 2.53
CA ASP A 68 -6.92 1.87 3.89
C ASP A 68 -5.85 2.46 4.82
N TYR A 69 -4.61 2.60 4.34
CA TYR A 69 -3.53 3.21 5.12
C TYR A 69 -3.87 4.66 5.51
N LEU A 70 -4.43 5.44 4.59
CA LEU A 70 -4.82 6.83 4.84
C LEU A 70 -6.00 6.91 5.80
N GLU A 71 -7.00 6.05 5.67
CA GLU A 71 -8.13 5.98 6.60
C GLU A 71 -7.65 5.67 8.02
N ASN A 72 -6.83 4.62 8.18
CA ASN A 72 -6.25 4.25 9.47
C ASN A 72 -5.36 5.33 10.06
N LYS A 73 -4.57 6.03 9.24
CA LYS A 73 -3.72 7.14 9.70
C LYS A 73 -4.54 8.31 10.26
N ASN A 74 -5.75 8.52 9.74
CA ASN A 74 -6.67 9.55 10.23
C ASN A 74 -7.50 9.07 11.45
N MET A 75 -7.50 7.77 11.74
CA MET A 75 -8.20 7.13 12.86
C MET A 75 -7.51 7.41 14.21
N THR A 76 -7.52 8.67 14.62
CA THR A 76 -6.77 9.16 15.80
C THR A 76 -7.59 9.25 17.10
N SER A 77 -8.90 9.00 17.04
CA SER A 77 -9.79 9.10 18.21
C SER A 77 -10.72 7.88 18.33
N PHE A 78 -11.18 7.63 19.56
CA PHE A 78 -12.17 6.60 19.81
C PHE A 78 -13.52 6.89 19.13
N ASP A 79 -13.89 8.17 19.02
CA ASP A 79 -15.11 8.58 18.33
C ASP A 79 -15.02 8.28 16.82
N ALA A 80 -13.89 8.57 16.17
CA ALA A 80 -13.68 8.22 14.77
C ALA A 80 -13.76 6.70 14.55
N PHE A 81 -13.16 5.92 15.46
CA PHE A 81 -13.26 4.46 15.41
C PHE A 81 -14.72 3.99 15.55
N LYS A 82 -15.48 4.60 16.47
CA LYS A 82 -16.88 4.27 16.67
C LYS A 82 -17.73 4.60 15.43
N GLU A 83 -17.53 5.76 14.81
CA GLU A 83 -18.20 6.14 13.55
C GLU A 83 -17.91 5.14 12.43
N TRP A 84 -16.65 4.71 12.31
CA TRP A 84 -16.26 3.70 11.32
C TRP A 84 -16.97 2.36 11.55
N VAL A 85 -17.00 1.87 12.80
CA VAL A 85 -17.70 0.63 13.16
C VAL A 85 -19.20 0.76 12.89
N ASP A 86 -19.81 1.90 13.23
CA ASP A 86 -21.23 2.14 13.00
C ASP A 86 -21.59 2.20 11.50
N ALA A 87 -20.66 2.62 10.64
CA ALA A 87 -20.82 2.63 9.19
C ALA A 87 -20.64 1.24 8.53
N HIS A 88 -19.98 0.29 9.21
CA HIS A 88 -19.61 -1.02 8.66
C HIS A 88 -20.22 -2.22 9.41
N LYS A 89 -21.15 -1.97 10.35
CA LYS A 89 -21.91 -3.05 11.00
C LYS A 89 -23.00 -3.58 10.07
N GLU A 90 -23.10 -4.90 9.97
CA GLU A 90 -24.15 -5.62 9.21
C GLU A 90 -25.51 -5.63 9.92
#